data_AF-A0A2C2VA85-F1
#
_entry.id   AF-A0A2C2VA85-F1
#
_cell.length_a   1.000
_cell.length_b   1.000
_cell.length_c   1.000
_cell.angle_alpha   90.00
_cell.angle_beta   90.00
_cell.angle_gamma   90.00
#
_symmetry.space_group_name_H-M   'P 1'
#
loop_
_entity.id
_entity.type
_entity.pdbx_description
1 polymer ?
#
loop_
_entity_poly.entity_id
_entity_poly.type
_entity_poly.pdbx_seq_one_letter_code
_entity_poly.pdbx_strand_id
1 'polypeptide(L)' 'MFQPLVLSLFLYFPEDKSEYIPAAITFVIFLIGAFLTMRIIISVSKREAQKAKELEEQLKNQHPPQRNS' A
#
# COMPACT_ATOMS: atom_id res chain seq x y z
N MET A 1 17.06 4.54 28.11
CA MET A 1 16.07 5.21 28.98
C MET A 1 14.79 5.33 28.18
N PHE A 2 13.88 4.36 28.30
CA PHE A 2 12.58 4.43 27.64
C PHE A 2 11.75 5.50 28.36
N GLN A 3 11.27 6.50 27.63
CA GLN A 3 10.41 7.55 28.17
C GLN A 3 8.93 7.13 27.96
N PRO A 4 8.26 6.54 28.96
CA PRO A 4 6.84 6.16 28.85
C PRO A 4 5.90 7.38 28.75
N LEU A 5 6.44 8.60 28.84
CA LEU A 5 5.72 9.86 28.77
C LEU A 5 4.94 10.02 27.45
N VAL A 6 5.45 9.52 26.32
CA VAL A 6 4.77 9.59 25.02
C VAL A 6 3.45 8.81 25.01
N LEU A 7 3.38 7.68 25.71
CA LEU A 7 2.16 6.86 25.83
C LEU A 7 1.14 7.46 26.81
N SER A 8 1.62 8.24 27.79
CA SER A 8 0.79 8.84 28.85
C SER A 8 0.15 10.18 28.46
N LEU A 9 0.60 10.83 27.40
CA LEU A 9 0.19 12.21 27.06
C LEU A 9 -1.22 12.34 26.46
N PHE A 10 -1.86 11.24 26.03
CA PHE A 10 -3.10 11.33 25.23
C PHE A 10 -4.18 10.27 25.53
N LEU A 11 -4.05 9.46 26.58
CA LEU A 11 -5.12 8.55 27.01
C LEU A 11 -6.19 9.29 27.83
N TYR A 12 -6.78 10.34 27.27
CA TYR A 12 -8.04 10.88 27.73
C TYR A 12 -9.15 10.25 26.89
N PHE A 13 -9.99 9.44 27.54
CA PHE A 13 -11.14 8.85 26.90
C PHE A 13 -12.36 9.70 27.24
N PRO A 14 -13.04 10.32 26.26
CA PRO A 14 -14.28 11.00 26.54
C PRO A 14 -15.29 10.07 27.22
N GLU A 15 -15.94 10.61 28.25
CA GLU A 15 -16.98 9.93 29.01
C GLU A 15 -18.21 9.68 28.13
N ASP A 16 -18.54 10.66 27.27
CA ASP A 16 -19.58 10.52 26.25
C ASP A 16 -19.03 9.93 24.95
N LYS A 17 -19.62 8.81 24.51
CA LYS A 17 -19.13 8.09 23.31
C LYS A 17 -19.36 8.85 22.01
N SER A 18 -20.22 9.86 22.00
CA SER A 18 -20.50 10.66 20.80
C SER A 18 -19.30 11.51 20.39
N GLU A 19 -18.40 11.84 21.33
CA GLU A 19 -17.18 12.60 21.05
C GLU A 19 -16.17 11.81 20.17
N TYR A 20 -16.33 10.48 20.03
CA TYR A 20 -15.53 9.66 19.10
C TYR A 20 -16.07 9.66 17.67
N ILE A 21 -17.31 10.12 17.43
CA ILE A 21 -17.93 10.09 16.10
C ILE A 21 -17.07 10.82 15.05
N PRO A 22 -16.54 12.03 15.32
CA PRO A 22 -15.65 12.71 14.38
C PRO A 22 -14.39 11.90 14.06
N ALA A 23 -13.77 11.29 15.06
CA ALA A 23 -12.58 10.46 14.88
C ALA A 23 -12.87 9.21 14.04
N ALA A 24 -14.02 8.56 14.26
CA ALA A 24 -14.46 7.41 13.49
C ALA A 24 -14.70 7.78 12.02
N ILE A 25 -15.35 8.92 11.75
CA ILE A 25 -15.58 9.41 10.38
C ILE A 25 -14.25 9.67 9.68
N THR A 26 -13.33 10.39 10.32
CA THR A 26 -11.99 10.65 9.75
C THR A 26 -11.25 9.35 9.47
N PHE A 27 -11.25 8.42 10.41
CA PHE A 27 -10.62 7.11 10.24
C PHE A 27 -11.20 6.35 9.05
N VAL A 28 -12.53 6.31 8.90
CA VAL A 28 -13.20 5.64 7.78
C VAL A 28 -12.84 6.29 6.44
N ILE A 29 -12.81 7.63 6.37
CA ILE A 29 -12.40 8.34 5.14
C ILE A 29 -10.97 7.95 4.74
N PHE A 30 -10.03 7.98 5.68
CA PHE A 30 -8.64 7.59 5.40
C PHE A 30 -8.52 6.10 5.05
N LEU A 31 -9.29 5.23 5.70
CA LEU A 31 -9.29 3.80 5.42
C LEU A 31 -9.80 3.50 4.01
N ILE A 32 -10.87 4.17 3.58
CA ILE A 32 -11.38 4.09 2.21
C ILE A 32 -10.31 4.61 1.23
N GLY A 33 -9.71 5.77 1.52
CA GLY A 33 -8.64 6.35 0.71
C GLY A 33 -7.43 5.42 0.55
N ALA A 34 -7.00 4.77 1.64
CA ALA A 34 -5.91 3.81 1.62
C ALA A 34 -6.26 2.56 0.80
N PHE A 35 -7.48 2.05 0.95
CA PHE A 35 -7.95 0.89 0.18
C PHE A 35 -7.99 1.18 -1.32
N LEU A 36 -8.53 2.34 -1.71
CA LEU A 36 -8.58 2.78 -3.10
C LEU A 36 -7.17 2.97 -3.68
N THR A 37 -6.29 3.65 -2.94
CA THR A 37 -4.89 3.86 -3.34
C THR A 37 -4.18 2.52 -3.56
N MET A 38 -4.32 1.58 -2.62
CA MET A 38 -3.72 0.25 -2.74
C MET A 38 -4.23 -0.48 -3.99
N ARG A 39 -5.54 -0.40 -4.26
CA ARG A 39 -6.13 -1.01 -5.46
C ARG A 39 -5.58 -0.41 -6.75
N ILE A 40 -5.40 0.92 -6.81
CA ILE A 40 -4.82 1.62 -7.96
C ILE A 40 -3.38 1.16 -8.18
N ILE A 41 -2.55 1.14 -7.12
CA ILE A 41 -1.14 0.72 -7.19
C ILE A 41 -1.03 -0.71 -7.75
N ILE A 42 -1.83 -1.64 -7.22
CA ILE A 42 -1.84 -3.03 -7.70
C ILE A 42 -2.23 -3.11 -9.18
N SER A 43 -3.24 -2.32 -9.60
CA SER A 43 -3.69 -2.30 -10.99
C SER A 43 -2.60 -1.79 -11.94
N VAL A 44 -1.90 -0.71 -11.56
CA VAL A 44 -0.79 -0.18 -12.35
C VAL A 44 0.37 -1.17 -12.40
N SER A 45 0.76 -1.73 -11.25
CA SER A 45 1.84 -2.71 -11.15
C SER A 45 1.60 -3.94 -12.03
N LYS A 46 0.36 -4.45 -12.10
CA LYS A 46 0.01 -5.57 -12.98
C LYS A 46 0.20 -5.24 -14.46
N ARG A 47 -0.16 -4.02 -14.87
CA ARG A 47 0.01 -3.56 -16.26
C ARG A 47 1.48 -3.42 -16.63
N GLU A 48 2.29 -2.90 -15.71
CA GLU A 48 3.74 -2.78 -15.92
C GLU A 48 4.43 -4.14 -15.95
N ALA A 49 4.06 -5.04 -15.05
CA ALA A 49 4.57 -6.42 -15.03
C ALA A 49 4.25 -7.16 -16.33
N GLN A 50 3.05 -6.98 -16.90
CA GLN A 50 2.70 -7.59 -18.18
C GLN A 50 3.58 -7.07 -19.32
N LYS A 51 3.77 -5.75 -19.42
CA LYS A 51 4.64 -5.15 -20.44
C LYS A 51 6.09 -5.61 -20.32
N ALA A 52 6.59 -5.73 -19.09
CA ALA A 52 7.94 -6.24 -18.83
C ALA A 52 8.10 -7.68 -19.31
N LYS A 53 7.11 -8.55 -19.04
CA LYS A 53 7.11 -9.94 -19.55
C LYS A 53 7.09 -10.01 -21.07
N GLU A 54 6.25 -9.21 -21.72
CA GLU A 54 6.20 -9.15 -23.20
C GLU A 54 7.55 -8.73 -23.79
N LEU A 55 8.25 -7.79 -23.14
CA LEU A 55 9.60 -7.38 -23.54
C LEU A 55 10.63 -8.49 -23.33
N GLU A 56 10.60 -9.18 -22.19
CA GLU A 56 11.47 -10.33 -21.91
C GLU A 56 11.28 -11.45 -22.94
N GLU A 57 10.03 -11.76 -23.32
CA GLU A 57 9.73 -12.76 -24.35
C GLU A 57 10.26 -12.34 -25.73
N GLN A 58 10.11 -11.06 -26.11
CA GLN A 58 10.67 -10.54 -27.36
C GLN A 58 12.20 -10.67 -27.39
N LEU A 59 12.89 -10.30 -26.30
CA LEU A 59 14.34 -10.40 -26.20
C LEU A 59 14.81 -11.87 -26.25
N LYS A 60 14.10 -12.78 -25.58
CA LYS A 60 14.39 -14.22 -25.62
C LYS A 60 14.22 -14.81 -27.02
N ASN A 61 13.23 -14.36 -27.78
CA ASN A 61 13.01 -14.82 -29.15
C ASN A 61 14.01 -14.21 -30.15
N GLN A 62 14.57 -13.03 -29.86
CA GLN A 62 15.59 -12.37 -30.68
C GLN A 62 17.00 -12.95 -30.46
N HIS A 63 17.31 -13.44 -29.26
CA HIS A 63 18.55 -14.13 -28.93
C HIS A 63 18.28 -15.60 -28.59
N PRO A 64 18.22 -16.52 -29.58
CA PRO A 64 18.28 -17.94 -29.28
C PRO A 64 19.56 -18.23 -28.47
N PRO A 65 19.56 -19.20 -27.55
CA PRO A 65 20.75 -19.52 -26.78
C PRO A 65 21.89 -19.77 -27.78
N GLN A 66 22.93 -18.93 -27.73
CA GLN A 66 24.19 -19.24 -28.38
C GLN A 66 24.65 -20.54 -27.74
N ARG A 67 24.35 -21.65 -28.39
CA ARG A 67 24.89 -22.96 -28.10
C ARG A 67 26.35 -22.88 -28.52
N ASN A 68 27.17 -22.48 -27.55
CA ASN A 68 28.62 -22.56 -27.61
C ASN A 68 28.98 -24.03 -27.86
N SER A 69 29.57 -24.28 -29.03
CA SER A 69 30.05 -25.56 -29.54
C SER A 69 31.13 -26.19 -28.67
#